data_AF-A0A7X9CBU5-F1
#
_entry.id   AF-A0A7X9CBU5-F1
#
_cell.length_a   1.000
_cell.length_b   1.000
_cell.length_c   1.000
_cell.angle_alpha   90.00
_cell.angle_beta   90.00
_cell.angle_gamma   90.00
#
_symmetry.space_group_name_H-M   'P 1'
#
loop_
_entity.id
_entity.type
_entity.pdbx_description
1 polymer ?
#
loop_
_entity_poly.entity_id
_entity_poly.type
_entity_poly.pdbx_seq_one_letter_code
_entity_poly.pdbx_strand_id
1 'polypeptide(L)' 'MTPPRLGIGVIGAGRVGAVLGAALRAEGHAITGAYAVSDASRERAALLLPGVPLLDVPAL' A
#
# COMPACT_ATOMS: atom_id res chain seq x y z
N MET A 1 -7.30 13.53 -23.33
CA MET A 1 -7.05 13.98 -21.94
C MET A 1 -6.40 12.86 -21.17
N THR A 2 -5.41 13.13 -20.33
CA THR A 2 -4.73 12.08 -19.55
C THR A 2 -5.54 11.75 -18.29
N PRO A 3 -5.73 10.47 -17.94
CA PRO A 3 -6.43 10.08 -16.71
C PRO A 3 -5.77 10.68 -15.45
N PRO A 4 -6.54 11.09 -14.43
CA PRO A 4 -5.98 11.63 -13.20
C PRO A 4 -5.21 10.56 -12.42
N ARG A 5 -4.23 10.99 -11.62
CA ARG A 5 -3.58 10.14 -10.62
C ARG A 5 -4.34 10.22 -9.30
N LEU A 6 -4.47 9.06 -8.64
CA LEU A 6 -5.26 8.89 -7.43
C LEU A 6 -4.35 8.76 -6.20
N GLY A 7 -4.84 9.23 -5.06
CA GLY A 7 -4.35 8.81 -3.75
C GLY A 7 -5.05 7.52 -3.31
N ILE A 8 -4.29 6.51 -2.90
CA ILE A 8 -4.80 5.15 -2.68
C ILE A 8 -4.31 4.62 -1.33
N GLY A 9 -5.25 4.16 -0.50
CA GLY A 9 -4.96 3.35 0.69
C GLY A 9 -5.12 1.86 0.40
N VAL A 10 -4.19 1.03 0.90
CA VAL A 10 -4.23 -0.42 0.71
C VAL A 10 -4.55 -1.14 2.02
N ILE A 11 -5.73 -1.75 2.11
CA ILE A 11 -6.12 -2.57 3.26
C ILE A 11 -5.85 -4.04 2.93
N GLY A 12 -4.88 -4.65 3.62
CA GLY A 12 -4.41 -6.01 3.32
C GLY A 12 -3.18 -6.03 2.42
N ALA A 13 -2.09 -5.38 2.84
CA ALA A 13 -0.78 -5.36 2.16
C ALA A 13 0.00 -6.68 2.30
N GLY A 14 -0.68 -7.80 2.03
CA GLY A 14 -0.09 -9.14 1.92
C GLY A 14 0.44 -9.42 0.51
N ARG A 15 0.34 -10.68 0.07
CA ARG A 15 0.85 -11.13 -1.24
C ARG A 15 0.25 -10.35 -2.43
N VAL A 16 -1.04 -10.05 -2.36
CA VAL A 16 -1.78 -9.39 -3.45
C VAL A 16 -1.76 -7.88 -3.28
N GLY A 17 -2.18 -7.37 -2.11
CA GLY A 17 -2.32 -5.93 -1.89
C GLY A 17 -1.01 -5.15 -2.05
N ALA A 18 0.12 -5.68 -1.58
CA ALA A 18 1.41 -4.99 -1.73
C ALA A 18 1.88 -4.95 -3.20
N VAL A 19 1.64 -6.02 -3.97
CA VAL A 19 2.00 -6.09 -5.40
C VAL A 19 1.12 -5.16 -6.23
N LEU A 20 -0.20 -5.16 -5.99
CA LEU A 20 -1.12 -4.23 -6.66
C LEU A 20 -0.80 -2.78 -6.32
N GLY A 21 -0.52 -2.47 -5.04
CA GLY A 21 -0.08 -1.15 -4.63
C GLY A 21 1.19 -0.71 -5.34
N ALA A 22 2.17 -1.60 -5.48
CA ALA A 22 3.42 -1.29 -6.17
C ALA A 22 3.21 -1.04 -7.67
N ALA A 23 2.35 -1.83 -8.33
CA ALA A 23 1.99 -1.62 -9.73
C ALA A 23 1.28 -0.28 -9.96
N LEU A 24 0.32 0.07 -9.11
CA LEU A 24 -0.37 1.36 -9.17
C LEU A 24 0.60 2.53 -8.91
N ARG A 25 1.55 2.36 -7.97
CA ARG A 25 2.61 3.34 -7.75
C ARG A 25 3.50 3.53 -8.97
N ALA A 26 3.87 2.44 -9.66
CA ALA A 26 4.68 2.49 -10.87
C ALA A 26 3.98 3.28 -12.00
N GLU A 27 2.65 3.23 -12.06
CA GLU A 27 1.83 4.03 -12.99
C GLU A 27 1.68 5.50 -12.57
N GLY A 28 2.23 5.89 -11.41
CA GLY A 28 2.22 7.26 -10.90
C GLY A 28 1.06 7.58 -9.95
N HIS A 29 0.33 6.58 -9.46
CA HIS A 29 -0.62 6.78 -8.36
C HIS A 29 0.15 6.98 -7.04
N ALA A 30 -0.41 7.78 -6.13
CA ALA A 30 0.15 7.98 -4.80
C ALA A 30 -0.42 6.93 -3.84
N ILE A 31 0.43 6.04 -3.32
CA ILE A 31 0.03 5.14 -2.24
C ILE A 31 0.21 5.89 -0.93
N THR A 32 -0.90 6.30 -0.31
CA THR A 32 -0.90 7.23 0.82
C THR A 32 -0.83 6.52 2.17
N GLY A 33 -1.15 5.24 2.21
CA GLY A 33 -1.03 4.40 3.40
C GLY A 33 -1.35 2.94 3.09
N ALA A 34 -0.89 2.05 3.95
CA ALA A 34 -1.17 0.63 3.86
C ALA A 34 -1.45 0.03 5.24
N TYR A 35 -2.18 -1.08 5.27
CA TYR A 35 -2.45 -1.86 6.48
C TYR A 35 -2.09 -3.32 6.28
N ALA A 36 -1.40 -3.90 7.25
CA ALA A 36 -0.91 -5.27 7.26
C ALA A 36 -0.96 -5.84 8.68
N VAL A 37 -1.43 -7.07 8.83
CA VAL A 37 -1.65 -7.69 10.15
C VAL A 37 -0.51 -8.63 10.59
N SER A 38 0.13 -9.32 9.66
CA SER A 38 1.20 -10.28 9.97
C SER A 38 2.58 -9.73 9.64
N ASP A 39 3.62 -10.18 10.35
CA ASP A 39 5.02 -9.78 10.09
C ASP A 39 5.42 -10.03 8.64
N ALA A 40 5.07 -11.19 8.08
CA ALA A 40 5.33 -11.52 6.68
C ALA A 40 4.56 -10.62 5.68
N SER A 41 3.46 -9.97 6.09
CA SER A 41 2.80 -8.95 5.28
C SER A 41 3.44 -7.57 5.46
N ARG A 42 3.85 -7.22 6.69
CA ARG A 42 4.56 -5.96 6.99
C ARG A 42 5.92 -5.89 6.29
N GLU A 43 6.70 -6.97 6.33
CA GLU A 43 7.99 -7.07 5.62
C GLU A 43 7.81 -6.91 4.11
N ARG A 44 6.83 -7.61 3.52
CA ARG A 44 6.52 -7.47 2.09
C ARG A 44 6.09 -6.04 1.74
N ALA A 45 5.29 -5.40 2.58
CA ALA A 45 4.90 -4.01 2.38
C ALA A 45 6.10 -3.07 2.46
N ALA A 46 7.02 -3.27 3.41
CA ALA A 46 8.25 -2.48 3.49
C ALA A 46 9.13 -2.63 2.24
N LEU A 47 9.22 -3.84 1.69
CA LEU A 47 9.99 -4.13 0.47
C LEU A 47 9.35 -3.55 -0.79
N LEU A 48 8.04 -3.74 -0.98
CA LEU A 48 7.35 -3.37 -2.23
C LEU A 48 6.82 -1.93 -2.23
N LEU A 49 6.60 -1.34 -1.06
CA LEU A 49 6.05 0.00 -0.88
C LEU A 49 6.94 0.85 0.04
N PRO A 50 8.23 1.04 -0.29
CA PRO A 50 9.15 1.78 0.55
C PRO A 50 8.65 3.21 0.76
N GLY A 51 8.67 3.65 2.03
CA GLY A 51 8.22 4.98 2.46
C GLY A 51 6.71 5.17 2.57
N VAL A 52 5.89 4.16 2.25
CA VAL A 52 4.44 4.21 2.52
C VAL A 52 4.20 3.93 4.00
N PRO A 53 3.46 4.77 4.73
CA PRO A 53 3.18 4.52 6.14
C PRO A 53 2.28 3.28 6.31
N LEU A 54 2.68 2.38 7.21
CA LEU A 54 1.82 1.33 7.71
C LEU A 54 0.98 1.88 8.87
N LEU A 55 -0.32 1.99 8.67
CA LEU A 55 -1.27 2.55 9.65
C LEU A 55 -2.01 1.41 10.33
N ASP A 56 -2.15 1.46 11.65
CA ASP A 56 -2.97 0.50 12.41
C ASP A 56 -4.43 0.99 12.52
N VAL A 57 -5.34 0.08 12.88
CA VAL A 57 -6.75 0.39 13.12
C VAL A 57 -6.91 0.84 14.58
N PRO A 58 -7.50 2.02 14.87
CA PRO A 58 -7.76 2.46 16.24
C PRO A 58 -8.62 1.45 17.00
N ALA A 59 -8.27 1.20 18.27
CA ALA A 59 -9.15 0.46 19.18
C ALA A 59 -10.42 1.30 19.45
N LEU A 60 -11.56 0.62 19.52
CA LEU A 60 -12.86 1.23 19.87
C LEU A 60 -12.94 1.53 21.37
#